data_AF-A0A314YGD7-F1
#
_entry.id   AF-A0A314YGD7-F1
#
_cell.length_a   1.000
_cell.length_b   1.000
_cell.length_c   1.000
_cell.angle_alpha   90.00
_cell.angle_beta   90.00
_cell.angle_gamma   90.00
#
_symmetry.space_group_name_H-M   'P 1'
#
loop_
_entity.id
_entity.type
_entity.pdbx_description
1 polymer ?
#
loop_
_entity_poly.entity_id
_entity_poly.type
_entity_poly.pdbx_seq_one_letter_code
_entity_poly.pdbx_strand_id
1 'polypeptide(L)'
;MESITMGVPIAAWPMHSDQPRNTVLITRLLRVGVVMRDWAHRDKILTSLSVKNGVEKFMGSNEGDEIRKRAADLGAAVRRSMVEGGASHMEFSSFIDHITRY
;
A
#
# COMPACT_ATOMS: atom_id res chain seq x y z
N MET A 1 -4.79 1.54 3.06
CA MET A 1 -5.21 2.71 2.24
C MET A 1 -4.51 4.00 2.64
N GLU A 2 -4.42 4.30 3.94
CA GLU A 2 -3.76 5.53 4.46
C GLU A 2 -2.35 5.74 3.87
N SER A 3 -1.46 4.75 4.03
CA SER A 3 -0.08 4.84 3.52
C SER A 3 -0.02 5.09 2.01
N ILE A 4 -0.87 4.42 1.23
CA ILE A 4 -0.95 4.62 -0.23
C ILE A 4 -1.39 6.06 -0.52
N THR A 5 -2.43 6.55 0.16
CA THR A 5 -2.97 7.90 -0.03
C THR A 5 -1.94 8.96 0.34
N MET A 6 -1.13 8.73 1.37
CA MET A 6 -0.04 9.62 1.79
C MET A 6 1.22 9.49 0.94
N GLY A 7 1.28 8.51 0.04
CA GLY A 7 2.46 8.22 -0.78
C GLY A 7 3.64 7.66 0.02
N VAL A 8 3.34 6.99 1.13
CA VAL A 8 4.33 6.34 2.00
C VAL A 8 4.44 4.86 1.60
N PRO A 9 5.65 4.33 1.38
CA PRO A 9 5.84 2.93 1.06
C PRO A 9 5.61 2.02 2.27
N ILE A 10 5.25 0.77 2.03
CA ILE A 10 4.80 -0.16 3.08
C ILE A 10 5.80 -1.30 3.28
N ALA A 11 6.28 -1.46 4.51
CA ALA A 11 6.98 -2.66 4.95
C ALA A 11 5.94 -3.70 5.43
N ALA A 12 5.51 -4.58 4.54
CA ALA A 12 4.37 -5.47 4.76
C ALA A 12 4.70 -6.60 5.75
N TRP A 13 3.86 -6.72 6.78
CA TRP A 13 3.95 -7.74 7.81
C TRP A 13 2.57 -8.36 8.07
N PRO A 14 2.14 -9.35 7.28
CA PRO A 14 0.80 -9.92 7.41
C PRO A 14 0.66 -10.76 8.68
N MET A 15 -0.50 -10.61 9.34
CA MET A 15 -0.91 -11.22 10.61
C MET A 15 -2.19 -12.04 10.48
N HIS A 16 -3.22 -11.56 9.77
CA HIS A 16 -4.49 -12.30 9.60
C HIS A 16 -5.35 -11.81 8.42
N SER A 17 -6.49 -12.47 8.22
CA SER A 17 -7.56 -12.11 7.27
C SER A 17 -7.10 -11.92 5.81
N ASP A 18 -7.33 -10.74 5.25
CA ASP A 18 -7.03 -10.36 3.87
C ASP A 18 -5.59 -9.84 3.70
N GLN A 19 -4.86 -9.63 4.79
CA GLN A 19 -3.49 -9.10 4.76
C GLN A 19 -2.52 -9.87 3.85
N PRO A 20 -2.59 -11.20 3.68
CA PRO A 20 -1.74 -11.91 2.71
C PRO A 20 -2.00 -11.46 1.27
N ARG A 21 -3.27 -11.23 0.92
CA ARG A 21 -3.67 -10.72 -0.41
C ARG A 21 -3.26 -9.26 -0.56
N ASN A 22 -3.46 -8.44 0.47
CA ASN A 22 -3.01 -7.05 0.46
C ASN A 22 -1.48 -6.94 0.32
N THR A 23 -0.73 -7.86 0.93
CA THR A 23 0.73 -7.94 0.78
C THR A 23 1.12 -8.20 -0.68
N VAL A 24 0.43 -9.10 -1.39
CA VAL A 24 0.66 -9.34 -2.82
C VAL A 24 0.33 -8.09 -3.65
N LEU A 25 -0.81 -7.45 -3.40
CA LEU A 25 -1.20 -6.22 -4.07
C LEU A 25 -0.14 -5.13 -3.90
N ILE A 26 0.30 -4.88 -2.67
CA ILE A 26 1.27 -3.83 -2.31
C ILE A 26 2.64 -4.09 -2.93
N THR A 27 3.14 -5.33 -2.82
CA THR A 27 4.55 -5.65 -3.13
C THR A 27 4.77 -6.10 -4.57
N ARG A 28 3.82 -6.83 -5.17
CA ARG A 28 3.99 -7.40 -6.52
C ARG A 28 3.31 -6.59 -7.61
N LEU A 29 2.09 -6.11 -7.34
CA LEU A 29 1.27 -5.41 -8.33
C LEU A 29 1.58 -3.91 -8.34
N LEU A 30 1.34 -3.25 -7.21
CA LEU A 30 1.60 -1.81 -7.06
C LEU A 30 3.10 -1.52 -6.90
N ARG A 31 3.85 -2.48 -6.35
CA ARG A 31 5.31 -2.37 -6.11
C ARG A 31 5.68 -1.13 -5.29
N VAL A 32 4.86 -0.84 -4.27
CA VAL A 32 5.03 0.29 -3.33
C VAL A 32 5.41 -0.19 -1.93
N GLY A 33 5.96 -1.40 -1.81
CA GLY A 33 6.35 -1.97 -0.54
C GLY A 33 7.19 -3.23 -0.67
N VAL A 34 7.70 -3.70 0.46
CA VAL A 34 8.50 -4.93 0.60
C VAL A 34 7.84 -5.88 1.57
N VAL A 35 8.14 -7.18 1.48
CA VAL A 35 7.70 -8.17 2.46
C VAL A 35 8.73 -8.25 3.57
N MET A 36 8.36 -7.87 4.80
CA MET A 36 9.21 -8.03 5.99
C MET A 36 9.11 -9.43 6.59
N ARG A 37 7.93 -10.04 6.49
CA ARG A 37 7.68 -11.41 6.94
C ARG A 37 6.76 -12.13 5.97
N ASP A 38 7.20 -13.29 5.50
CA ASP A 38 6.35 -14.13 4.66
C ASP A 38 5.17 -14.69 5.47
N TRP A 39 4.00 -14.75 4.84
CA TRP A 39 2.77 -15.28 5.44
C TRP A 39 2.91 -16.73 5.92
N ALA A 40 3.69 -17.55 5.22
CA ALA A 40 4.00 -18.93 5.60
C ALA A 40 4.70 -19.01 6.97
N HIS A 41 5.31 -17.92 7.42
CA HIS A 41 6.04 -17.79 8.68
C HIS A 41 5.32 -16.91 9.71
N ARG A 42 4.00 -16.69 9.56
CA ARG A 42 3.23 -15.78 10.43
C ARG A 42 3.25 -16.14 11.92
N ASP A 43 3.37 -17.44 12.24
CA ASP A 43 3.38 -17.94 13.61
C ASP A 43 4.80 -17.95 14.21
N LYS A 44 5.83 -17.60 13.42
CA LYS A 44 7.21 -17.50 13.89
C LYS A 44 7.49 -16.10 14.45
N ILE A 45 8.20 -16.07 15.58
CA ILE A 45 8.75 -14.84 16.15
C ILE A 45 9.99 -14.44 15.33
N LEU A 46 10.02 -13.20 14.87
CA LEU A 46 11.20 -12.62 14.24
C LEU A 46 12.12 -12.00 15.29
N THR A 47 13.42 -12.17 15.11
CA THR A 47 14.42 -11.55 15.98
C THR A 47 14.52 -10.05 15.67
N SER A 48 14.94 -9.27 16.67
CA SER A 48 15.21 -7.84 16.50
C SER A 48 16.23 -7.58 15.39
N LEU A 49 17.21 -8.47 15.21
CA LEU A 49 18.21 -8.39 14.14
C LEU A 49 17.58 -8.53 12.75
N SER A 50 16.65 -9.47 12.56
CA SER A 50 15.94 -9.62 11.28
C SER A 50 15.11 -8.38 10.94
N VAL A 51 14.45 -7.78 11.94
CA VAL A 51 13.70 -6.54 11.76
C VAL A 51 14.64 -5.39 11.37
N LYS A 52 15.74 -5.22 12.12
CA LYS A 52 16.74 -4.18 11.85
C LYS A 52 17.26 -4.27 10.42
N ASN A 53 17.71 -5.45 10.00
CA ASN A 53 18.27 -5.65 8.66
C ASN A 53 17.23 -5.37 7.55
N GLY A 54 15.97 -5.76 7.78
CA GLY A 54 14.88 -5.47 6.84
C GLY A 54 14.61 -3.97 6.71
N VAL A 55 14.60 -3.24 7.84
CA VAL A 55 14.43 -1.78 7.84
C VAL A 55 15.61 -1.07 7.19
N GLU A 56 16.84 -1.45 7.52
CA GLU A 56 18.05 -0.87 6.92
C GLU A 56 18.08 -1.05 5.41
N LYS A 57 17.73 -2.25 4.91
CA LYS A 57 17.60 -2.49 3.46
C LYS A 57 16.49 -1.65 2.85
N PHE A 58 15.32 -1.57 3.49
CA PHE A 58 14.18 -0.82 3.00
C PHE A 58 14.46 0.70 2.92
N MET A 59 15.22 1.23 3.88
CA MET A 59 15.54 2.66 3.94
C MET A 59 16.76 3.03 3.11
N GLY A 60 17.82 2.23 3.12
CA GLY A 60 19.13 2.58 2.59
C GLY A 60 19.51 1.96 1.24
N SER A 61 18.60 1.25 0.56
CA SER A 61 18.89 0.64 -0.75
C SER A 61 18.27 1.42 -1.92
N ASN A 62 18.88 1.30 -3.10
CA ASN A 62 18.32 1.81 -4.36
C ASN A 62 16.91 1.24 -4.64
N GLU A 63 16.67 -0.02 -4.25
CA GLU A 63 15.34 -0.65 -4.32
C GLU A 63 14.33 0.13 -3.46
N GLY A 64 14.74 0.56 -2.26
CA GLY A 64 13.94 1.41 -1.38
C GLY A 64 13.61 2.78 -1.97
N ASP A 65 14.56 3.41 -2.67
CA ASP A 65 14.35 4.68 -3.37
C ASP A 65 13.31 4.56 -4.49
N GLU A 66 13.39 3.51 -5.31
CA GLU A 66 12.39 3.26 -6.35
C GLU A 66 11.00 3.02 -5.76
N ILE A 67 10.92 2.27 -4.66
CA ILE A 67 9.66 2.00 -3.96
C ILE A 67 9.06 3.30 -3.39
N ARG A 68 9.86 4.17 -2.78
CA ARG A 68 9.43 5.49 -2.29
C ARG A 68 8.89 6.36 -3.43
N LYS A 69 9.59 6.40 -4.56
CA LYS A 69 9.15 7.16 -5.74
C LYS A 69 7.79 6.67 -6.24
N ARG A 70 7.62 5.35 -6.41
CA ARG A 70 6.34 4.75 -6.84
C ARG A 70 5.22 5.01 -5.84
N ALA A 71 5.51 4.94 -4.54
CA ALA A 71 4.54 5.25 -3.50
C ALA A 71 4.07 6.71 -3.61
N ALA A 72 5.00 7.66 -3.78
CA ALA A 72 4.67 9.08 -3.95
C ALA A 72 3.80 9.33 -5.19
N ASP A 73 4.16 8.73 -6.34
CA ASP A 73 3.42 8.85 -7.60
C ASP A 73 2.00 8.28 -7.47
N LEU A 74 1.86 7.10 -6.87
CA LEU A 74 0.58 6.45 -6.63
C LEU A 74 -0.29 7.26 -5.67
N GLY A 75 0.28 7.77 -4.58
CA GLY A 75 -0.45 8.61 -3.62
C GLY A 75 -0.95 9.90 -4.25
N ALA A 76 -0.14 10.53 -5.12
CA ALA A 76 -0.60 11.68 -5.89
C ALA A 76 -1.75 11.32 -6.83
N ALA A 77 -1.72 10.17 -7.50
CA ALA A 77 -2.81 9.70 -8.35
C ALA A 77 -4.11 9.42 -7.57
N VAL A 78 -4.01 8.79 -6.40
CA VAL A 78 -5.17 8.53 -5.52
C VAL A 78 -5.79 9.84 -5.03
N ARG A 79 -4.99 10.80 -4.57
CA ARG A 79 -5.54 12.10 -4.14
C ARG A 79 -6.21 12.85 -5.30
N ARG A 80 -5.65 12.79 -6.51
CA ARG A 80 -6.26 13.36 -7.72
C ARG A 80 -7.57 12.68 -8.13
N SER A 81 -7.76 11.39 -7.85
CA SER A 81 -9.03 10.74 -8.19
C SER A 81 -10.16 11.12 -7.24
N MET A 82 -9.86 11.64 -6.05
CA MET A 82 -10.83 11.99 -5.00
C MET A 82 -11.31 13.44 -5.04
N VAL A 83 -10.56 14.36 -5.66
CA VAL A 83 -11.00 15.77 -5.78
C VAL A 83 -12.17 15.90 -6.74
N GLU A 84 -12.86 17.04 -6.70
CA GLU A 84 -13.96 17.35 -7.62
C GLU A 84 -13.54 17.16 -9.09
N GLY A 85 -14.37 16.47 -9.86
CA GLY A 85 -14.06 16.07 -11.25
C GLY A 85 -13.08 14.88 -11.39
N GLY A 86 -12.54 14.38 -10.28
CA GLY A 86 -11.73 13.16 -10.24
C GLY A 86 -12.56 11.88 -10.44
N ALA A 87 -11.92 10.81 -10.90
CA ALA A 87 -12.62 9.56 -11.23
C ALA A 87 -13.43 8.99 -10.06
N SER A 88 -12.86 8.90 -8.86
CA SER A 88 -13.58 8.39 -7.68
C SER A 88 -14.70 9.32 -7.24
N HIS A 89 -14.52 10.63 -7.39
CA HIS A 89 -15.58 11.61 -7.12
C HIS A 89 -16.75 11.42 -8.08
N MET A 90 -16.49 11.31 -9.39
CA MET A 90 -17.53 11.11 -10.41
C MET A 90 -18.29 9.80 -10.23
N GLU A 91 -17.58 8.70 -9.94
CA GLU A 91 -18.24 7.41 -9.65
C GLU A 91 -19.14 7.50 -8.41
N PHE A 92 -18.70 8.21 -7.37
CA PHE A 92 -19.51 8.43 -6.18
C PHE A 92 -20.73 9.31 -6.48
N SER A 93 -20.58 10.40 -7.23
CA SER A 93 -21.72 11.22 -7.69
C SER A 93 -22.73 10.39 -8.50
N SER A 94 -22.24 9.57 -9.44
CA SER A 94 -23.10 8.68 -10.24
C SER A 94 -23.83 7.65 -9.38
N PHE A 95 -23.19 7.14 -8.32
CA PHE A 95 -23.83 6.25 -7.36
C PHE A 95 -24.96 6.95 -6.60
N ILE A 96 -24.73 8.18 -6.10
CA ILE A 96 -25.77 8.98 -5.44
C ILE A 96 -26.94 9.24 -6.38
N ASP A 97 -26.66 9.72 -7.59
CA ASP A 97 -27.68 9.97 -8.61
C ASP A 97 -28.48 8.70 -8.95
N HIS A 98 -27.89 7.52 -8.84
CA HIS A 98 -28.60 6.26 -9.09
C HIS A 98 -29.57 5.92 -7.96
N ILE A 99 -29.16 6.08 -6.70
CA ILE A 99 -29.98 5.70 -5.54
C ILE A 99 -31.05 6.73 -5.19
N THR A 100 -30.91 7.99 -5.62
CA THR A 100 -31.91 9.05 -5.41
C THR A 100 -32.90 9.19 -6.55
N ARG A 101 -32.88 8.30 -7.55
CA ARG A 101 -33.88 8.26 -8.65
C ARG A 101 -35.25 7.76 -8.19
N TYR A 102 -35.37 7.31 -6.94
CA TYR A 102 -36.59 6.87 -6.27
C TYR A 102 -36.83 7.70 -5.01
#